data_AF-A0A9E4QKX0-F1
#
_entry.id   AF-A0A9E4QKX0-F1
#
_cell.length_a   1.000
_cell.length_b   1.000
_cell.length_c   1.000
_cell.angle_alpha   90.00
_cell.angle_beta   90.00
_cell.angle_gamma   90.00
#
_symmetry.space_group_name_H-M   'P 1'
#
loop_
_entity.id
_entity.type
_entity.pdbx_description
1 polymer ?
#
loop_
_entity_poly.entity_id
_entity_poly.type
_entity_poly.pdbx_seq_one_letter_code
_entity_poly.pdbx_strand_id
1 'polypeptide(L)'
;LSRQFDVVLVDTGSTLSEVSLATLQAASLVLWVTTPDYASAHDSVRALQVLSTVPIDDERIRLVLNVNTPELDVSPASVETALGRQIFWTVPYDRQVRRSAQIGRTVVEADPNGVAATSFWDLATVLSGGSPAPRKRSILGRLLNGRKRAVGASRQEVRA
;
A
#
# COMPACT_ATOMS: atom_id res chain seq x y z
N LEU A 1 9.95 0.95 26.25
CA LEU A 1 9.75 0.39 24.89
C LEU A 1 10.86 0.83 23.94
N SER A 2 10.90 2.07 23.44
CA SER A 2 11.89 2.54 22.43
C SER A 2 13.39 2.45 22.79
N ARG A 3 13.75 2.15 24.05
CA ARG A 3 15.13 1.87 24.50
C ARG A 3 15.46 0.38 24.64
N GLN A 4 14.53 -0.51 24.29
CA GLN A 4 14.62 -1.97 24.48
C GLN A 4 14.31 -2.77 23.21
N PHE A 5 13.73 -2.13 22.20
CA PHE A 5 13.35 -2.75 20.92
C PHE A 5 13.75 -1.81 19.79
N ASP A 6 14.26 -2.37 18.69
CA ASP A 6 14.63 -1.61 17.48
C ASP A 6 13.41 -1.02 16.76
N VAL A 7 12.27 -1.72 16.86
CA VAL A 7 11.00 -1.32 16.26
C VAL A 7 9.89 -1.48 17.30
N VAL A 8 9.03 -0.47 17.42
CA VAL A 8 7.78 -0.51 18.21
C VAL A 8 6.64 -0.18 17.25
N LEU A 9 5.76 -1.14 17.00
CA LEU A 9 4.52 -0.93 16.27
C LEU A 9 3.41 -0.62 17.28
N VAL A 10 2.66 0.45 17.05
CA VAL A 10 1.46 0.79 17.84
C VAL A 10 0.28 0.81 16.89
N ASP A 11 -0.65 -0.12 17.10
CA ASP A 11 -1.93 -0.14 16.40
C ASP A 11 -2.88 0.87 17.04
N THR A 12 -3.56 1.67 16.23
CA THR A 12 -4.44 2.75 16.67
C THR A 12 -5.84 2.55 16.11
N GLY A 13 -6.86 2.74 16.94
CA GLY A 13 -8.24 2.76 16.47
C GLY A 13 -8.49 3.85 15.41
N SER A 14 -9.54 3.68 14.61
CA SER A 14 -9.90 4.58 13.50
C SER A 14 -10.33 6.00 13.92
N THR A 15 -10.53 6.25 15.22
CA THR A 15 -10.97 7.54 15.76
C THR A 15 -9.78 8.29 16.36
N LEU A 16 -9.61 9.56 15.98
CA LEU A 16 -8.60 10.47 16.56
C LEU A 16 -8.96 10.93 17.97
N SER A 17 -8.93 9.98 18.92
CA SER A 17 -8.94 10.23 20.35
C SER A 17 -7.65 10.93 20.83
N GLU A 18 -7.68 11.52 22.02
CA GLU A 18 -6.50 12.10 22.69
C GLU A 18 -5.33 11.10 22.79
N VAL A 19 -5.61 9.84 23.14
CA VAL A 19 -4.60 8.77 23.25
C VAL A 19 -3.94 8.48 21.90
N SER A 20 -4.72 8.40 20.82
CA SER A 20 -4.18 8.22 19.47
C SER A 20 -3.39 9.46 19.01
N LEU A 21 -3.84 10.68 19.30
CA LEU A 21 -3.11 11.90 18.93
C LEU A 21 -1.75 11.98 19.66
N ALA A 22 -1.71 11.72 20.96
CA ALA A 22 -0.47 11.64 21.74
C ALA A 22 0.47 10.54 21.21
N THR A 23 -0.10 9.40 20.79
CA THR A 23 0.66 8.32 20.14
C THR A 23 1.30 8.79 18.83
N LEU A 24 0.52 9.42 17.94
CA LEU A 24 0.99 9.91 16.63
C LEU A 24 2.07 11.00 16.78
N GLN A 25 1.92 11.91 17.76
CA GLN A 25 2.95 12.90 18.11
C GLN A 25 4.28 12.24 18.49
N ALA A 26 4.25 11.19 19.31
CA ALA A 26 5.43 10.45 19.75
C ALA A 26 6.01 9.47 18.71
N ALA A 27 5.24 9.04 17.70
CA ALA A 27 5.47 7.82 16.91
C ALA A 27 6.75 7.74 16.04
N SER A 28 7.47 8.86 15.84
CA SER A 28 8.49 9.05 14.79
C SER A 28 8.01 8.88 13.35
N LEU A 29 7.36 7.77 12.97
CA LEU A 29 6.72 7.57 11.66
C LEU A 29 5.25 7.18 11.84
N VAL A 30 4.37 7.71 10.98
CA VAL A 30 2.94 7.38 10.93
C VAL A 30 2.62 6.74 9.58
N LEU A 31 2.00 5.56 9.60
CA LEU A 31 1.42 4.93 8.40
C LEU A 31 -0.09 5.19 8.39
N TRP A 32 -0.54 6.13 7.55
CA TRP A 32 -1.96 6.42 7.40
C TRP A 32 -2.59 5.44 6.42
N VAL A 33 -3.40 4.50 6.91
CA VAL A 33 -4.01 3.45 6.07
C VAL A 33 -5.39 3.88 5.58
N THR A 34 -5.62 3.82 4.26
CA THR A 34 -6.94 4.02 3.63
C THR A 34 -7.22 2.90 2.63
N THR A 35 -8.49 2.64 2.33
CA THR A 35 -8.94 1.72 1.27
C THR A 35 -9.40 2.50 0.01
N PRO A 36 -9.43 1.87 -1.18
CA PRO A 36 -9.80 2.50 -2.47
C PRO A 36 -11.32 2.64 -2.66
N ASP A 37 -12.02 3.07 -1.61
CA ASP A 37 -13.46 3.33 -1.61
C ASP A 37 -13.78 4.73 -1.10
N TYR A 38 -14.99 5.22 -1.42
CA TYR A 38 -15.38 6.59 -1.14
C TYR A 38 -15.46 6.90 0.37
N ALA A 39 -15.90 5.94 1.19
CA ALA A 39 -16.06 6.16 2.63
C ALA A 39 -14.71 6.32 3.33
N SER A 40 -13.78 5.38 3.10
CA SER A 40 -12.44 5.45 3.68
C SER A 40 -11.64 6.67 3.19
N ALA A 41 -11.77 7.03 1.92
CA ALA A 41 -11.11 8.22 1.38
C ALA A 41 -11.66 9.50 2.02
N HIS A 42 -12.99 9.63 2.14
CA HIS A 42 -13.65 10.79 2.74
C HIS A 42 -13.35 10.95 4.24
N ASP A 43 -13.39 9.86 5.00
CA ASP A 43 -13.04 9.87 6.42
C ASP A 43 -11.54 10.17 6.62
N SER A 44 -10.66 9.67 5.75
CA SER A 44 -9.24 10.01 5.74
C SER A 44 -8.99 11.49 5.46
N VAL A 45 -9.73 12.12 4.53
CA VAL A 45 -9.62 13.58 4.28
C VAL A 45 -9.94 14.36 5.56
N ARG A 46 -11.03 14.03 6.25
CA ARG A 46 -11.43 14.70 7.49
C ARG A 46 -10.43 14.49 8.63
N ALA A 47 -9.93 13.27 8.79
CA ALA A 47 -8.98 12.95 9.84
C ALA A 47 -7.62 13.63 9.60
N LEU A 48 -7.14 13.69 8.35
CA LEU A 48 -5.92 14.42 8.00
C LEU A 48 -6.07 15.95 8.17
N GLN A 49 -7.27 16.51 7.93
CA GLN A 49 -7.58 17.91 8.24
C GLN A 49 -7.55 18.21 9.74
N VAL A 50 -7.90 17.25 10.60
CA VAL A 50 -7.72 17.39 12.06
C VAL A 50 -6.24 17.27 12.41
N LEU A 51 -5.52 16.30 11.84
CA LEU A 51 -4.09 16.09 12.12
C LEU A 51 -3.20 17.26 11.73
N SER A 52 -3.53 18.03 10.67
CA SER A 52 -2.77 19.23 10.32
C SER A 52 -2.86 20.38 11.34
N THR A 53 -3.76 20.28 12.32
CA THR A 53 -3.84 21.21 13.47
C THR A 53 -2.96 20.78 14.66
N VAL A 54 -2.41 19.57 14.62
CA VAL A 54 -1.58 18.97 15.66
C VAL A 54 -0.10 19.12 15.27
N PRO A 55 0.82 19.44 16.20
CA PRO A 55 2.24 19.57 15.88
C PRO A 55 2.88 18.20 15.58
N ILE A 56 2.74 17.75 14.34
CA ILE A 56 3.33 16.54 13.77
C ILE A 56 3.88 16.93 12.40
N ASP A 57 5.16 16.63 12.15
CA ASP A 57 5.81 16.96 10.87
C ASP A 57 5.16 16.18 9.73
N ASP A 58 4.83 16.88 8.64
CA ASP A 58 4.00 16.34 7.56
C ASP A 58 4.66 15.15 6.85
N GLU A 59 5.99 15.18 6.71
CA GLU A 59 6.81 14.13 6.11
C GLU A 59 6.82 12.82 6.91
N ARG A 60 6.38 12.85 8.18
CA ARG A 60 6.23 11.65 9.03
C ARG A 60 4.94 10.90 8.70
N ILE A 61 3.96 11.50 8.02
CA ILE A 61 2.69 10.87 7.68
C ILE A 61 2.78 10.28 6.27
N ARG A 62 2.92 8.96 6.18
CA ARG A 62 3.01 8.22 4.92
C ARG A 62 1.71 7.50 4.61
N LEU A 63 1.11 7.84 3.48
CA LEU A 63 -0.15 7.26 3.01
C LEU A 63 0.05 5.83 2.50
N VAL A 64 -0.69 4.88 3.05
CA VAL A 64 -0.71 3.47 2.64
C VAL A 64 -2.09 3.14 2.08
N LEU A 65 -2.15 2.77 0.79
CA LEU A 65 -3.38 2.28 0.17
C LEU A 65 -3.50 0.76 0.38
N ASN A 66 -4.48 0.35 1.18
CA ASN A 66 -4.83 -1.05 1.40
C ASN A 66 -5.91 -1.48 0.40
N VAL A 67 -5.56 -2.25 -0.62
CA VAL A 67 -6.54 -2.73 -1.61
C VAL A 67 -7.29 -3.95 -1.05
N ASN A 68 -8.37 -3.69 -0.31
CA ASN A 68 -9.17 -4.69 0.40
C ASN A 68 -10.14 -5.49 -0.49
N THR A 69 -10.40 -5.04 -1.72
CA THR A 69 -11.31 -5.63 -2.71
C THR A 69 -10.68 -5.58 -4.12
N PRO A 70 -10.95 -6.54 -5.03
CA PRO A 70 -10.39 -6.49 -6.38
C PRO A 70 -11.05 -5.42 -7.28
N GLU A 71 -12.32 -5.10 -7.03
CA GLU A 71 -13.03 -3.98 -7.66
C GLU A 71 -12.71 -2.68 -6.92
N LEU A 72 -12.24 -1.64 -7.62
CA LEU A 72 -11.91 -0.33 -7.04
C LEU A 72 -13.04 0.67 -7.32
N ASP A 73 -13.68 1.21 -6.28
CA ASP A 73 -14.67 2.28 -6.42
C ASP A 73 -14.00 3.63 -6.69
N VAL A 74 -12.79 3.84 -6.14
CA VAL A 74 -11.99 5.05 -6.27
C VAL A 74 -10.60 4.70 -6.80
N SER A 75 -10.15 5.39 -7.85
CA SER A 75 -8.81 5.16 -8.40
C SER A 75 -7.70 5.62 -7.44
N PRO A 76 -6.52 4.98 -7.41
CA PRO A 76 -5.41 5.42 -6.56
C PRO A 76 -5.04 6.91 -6.76
N ALA A 77 -5.02 7.40 -8.00
CA ALA A 77 -4.77 8.81 -8.31
C ALA A 77 -5.88 9.76 -7.78
N SER A 78 -7.12 9.29 -7.75
CA SER A 78 -8.23 10.02 -7.12
C SER A 78 -8.09 10.06 -5.60
N VAL A 79 -7.60 8.98 -4.96
CA VAL A 79 -7.27 8.93 -3.52
C VAL A 79 -6.14 9.93 -3.21
N GLU A 80 -5.07 9.94 -4.00
CA GLU A 80 -3.97 10.91 -3.85
C GLU A 80 -4.43 12.36 -3.99
N THR A 81 -5.26 12.63 -5.00
CA THR A 81 -5.82 13.96 -5.27
C THR A 81 -6.72 14.43 -4.12
N ALA A 82 -7.58 13.55 -3.59
CA ALA A 82 -8.48 13.89 -2.49
C ALA A 82 -7.72 14.17 -1.18
N LEU A 83 -6.67 13.39 -0.90
CA LEU A 83 -5.89 13.50 0.34
C LEU A 83 -4.76 14.53 0.28
N GLY A 84 -4.46 15.07 -0.91
CA GLY A 84 -3.34 16.00 -1.13
C GLY A 84 -1.96 15.35 -0.91
N ARG A 85 -1.87 14.02 -0.96
CA ARG A 85 -0.68 13.23 -0.60
C ARG A 85 -0.42 12.14 -1.63
N GLN A 86 0.86 11.88 -1.92
CA GLN A 86 1.26 10.71 -2.70
C GLN A 86 1.12 9.43 -1.87
N ILE A 87 0.70 8.33 -2.50
CA ILE A 87 0.69 7.01 -1.88
C ILE A 87 2.14 6.55 -1.73
N PHE A 88 2.59 6.42 -0.48
CA PHE A 88 3.91 5.87 -0.16
C PHE A 88 3.99 4.36 -0.41
N TRP A 89 2.90 3.63 -0.14
CA TRP A 89 2.85 2.19 -0.36
C TRP A 89 1.44 1.70 -0.73
N THR A 90 1.37 0.70 -1.61
CA THR A 90 0.11 0.00 -1.91
C THR A 90 0.23 -1.47 -1.52
N VAL A 91 -0.61 -1.90 -0.58
CA VAL A 91 -0.80 -3.33 -0.28
C VAL A 91 -1.80 -3.88 -1.31
N PRO A 92 -1.40 -4.83 -2.18
CA PRO A 92 -2.26 -5.35 -3.24
C PRO A 92 -3.36 -6.26 -2.68
N TYR A 93 -4.47 -6.35 -3.40
CA TYR A 93 -5.54 -7.30 -3.05
C TYR A 93 -5.04 -8.73 -3.09
N ASP A 94 -5.26 -9.44 -1.98
CA ASP A 94 -4.98 -10.86 -1.85
C ASP A 94 -6.02 -11.52 -0.94
N ARG A 95 -6.82 -12.42 -1.52
CA ARG A 95 -7.83 -13.21 -0.79
C ARG A 95 -7.24 -14.00 0.39
N GLN A 96 -5.93 -14.31 0.35
CA GLN A 96 -5.25 -15.06 1.41
C GLN A 96 -5.08 -14.24 2.69
N VAL A 97 -5.11 -12.90 2.63
CA VAL A 97 -5.08 -12.03 3.82
C VAL A 97 -6.30 -12.32 4.71
N ARG A 98 -7.51 -12.32 4.12
CA ARG A 98 -8.73 -12.66 4.86
C ARG A 98 -8.73 -14.12 5.31
N ARG A 99 -8.32 -15.05 4.45
CA ARG A 99 -8.32 -16.49 4.76
C ARG A 99 -7.35 -16.89 5.87
N SER A 100 -6.16 -16.28 5.90
CA SER A 100 -5.15 -16.53 6.94
C SER A 100 -5.61 -16.00 8.31
N ALA A 101 -6.16 -14.78 8.35
CA ALA A 101 -6.74 -14.22 9.56
C ALA A 101 -7.86 -15.11 10.15
N GLN A 102 -8.73 -15.70 9.30
CA GLN A 102 -9.79 -16.62 9.74
C GLN A 102 -9.28 -17.92 10.39
N ILE A 103 -8.02 -18.31 10.17
CA ILE A 103 -7.37 -19.48 10.79
C ILE A 103 -6.31 -19.09 11.84
N GLY A 104 -6.29 -17.83 12.28
CA GLY A 104 -5.36 -17.35 13.31
C GLY A 104 -3.89 -17.32 12.87
N ARG A 105 -3.62 -17.15 11.57
CA ARG A 105 -2.26 -17.02 11.01
C ARG A 105 -2.10 -15.73 10.23
N THR A 106 -0.87 -15.25 10.09
CA THR A 106 -0.56 -14.16 9.16
C THR A 106 -0.55 -14.66 7.71
N VAL A 107 -0.76 -13.76 6.75
CA VAL A 107 -0.62 -14.09 5.32
C VAL A 107 0.82 -14.50 4.98
N VAL A 108 1.80 -13.96 5.70
CA VAL A 108 3.24 -14.26 5.51
C VAL A 108 3.57 -15.71 5.89
N GLU A 109 2.89 -16.28 6.88
CA GLU A 109 3.02 -17.70 7.24
C GLU A 109 2.18 -18.62 6.34
N ALA A 110 0.98 -18.17 5.96
CA ALA A 110 -0.01 -19.00 5.26
C ALA A 110 0.24 -19.10 3.74
N ASP A 111 0.72 -18.03 3.12
CA ASP A 111 1.13 -17.98 1.71
C ASP A 111 2.37 -17.07 1.53
N PRO A 112 3.58 -17.54 1.92
CA PRO A 112 4.80 -16.72 1.93
C PRO A 112 5.17 -16.11 0.56
N ASN A 113 4.71 -16.73 -0.53
CA ASN A 113 4.96 -16.29 -1.90
C ASN A 113 3.78 -15.47 -2.49
N GLY A 114 2.70 -15.28 -1.71
CA GLY A 114 1.52 -14.50 -2.08
C GLY A 114 1.84 -13.02 -2.34
N VAL A 115 0.95 -12.33 -3.05
CA VAL A 115 1.21 -10.95 -3.48
C VAL A 115 1.17 -9.99 -2.29
N ALA A 116 0.31 -10.23 -1.30
CA ALA A 116 0.30 -9.46 -0.06
C ALA A 116 1.49 -9.82 0.85
N ALA A 117 1.80 -11.10 1.04
CA ALA A 117 2.94 -11.53 1.87
C ALA A 117 4.27 -10.94 1.39
N THR A 118 4.51 -10.99 0.09
CA THR A 118 5.70 -10.39 -0.52
C THR A 118 5.67 -8.85 -0.45
N SER A 119 4.51 -8.21 -0.59
CA SER A 119 4.36 -6.76 -0.39
C SER A 119 4.67 -6.33 1.06
N PHE A 120 4.26 -7.10 2.07
CA PHE A 120 4.59 -6.81 3.47
C PHE A 120 6.10 -6.95 3.76
N TRP A 121 6.77 -7.96 3.17
CA TRP A 121 8.24 -8.07 3.25
C TRP A 121 8.96 -6.92 2.56
N ASP A 122 8.52 -6.53 1.35
CA ASP A 122 9.08 -5.40 0.63
C ASP A 122 8.89 -4.09 1.43
N LEU A 123 7.70 -3.88 2.03
CA LEU A 123 7.41 -2.73 2.90
C LEU A 123 8.29 -2.71 4.15
N ALA A 124 8.38 -3.83 4.89
CA ALA A 124 9.21 -3.94 6.09
C ALA A 124 10.68 -3.66 5.79
N THR A 125 11.17 -4.07 4.61
CA THR A 125 12.51 -3.77 4.12
C THR A 125 12.72 -2.26 3.95
N VAL A 126 11.78 -1.56 3.28
CA VAL A 126 11.84 -0.09 3.10
C VAL A 126 11.78 0.65 4.44
N LEU A 127 10.89 0.23 5.34
CA LEU A 127 10.75 0.85 6.67
C LEU A 127 12.01 0.68 7.53
N SER A 128 12.74 -0.41 7.34
CA SER A 128 14.03 -0.69 8.00
C SER A 128 15.24 0.00 7.34
N GLY A 129 15.01 0.89 6.36
CA GLY A 129 16.08 1.59 5.62
C GLY A 129 16.74 0.77 4.50
N GLY A 130 16.23 -0.41 4.19
CA GLY A 130 16.69 -1.25 3.09
C GLY A 130 16.03 -0.94 1.75
N SER A 131 16.46 -1.64 0.70
CA SER A 131 15.82 -1.61 -0.63
C SER A 131 15.29 -3.00 -1.00
N PRO A 132 14.02 -3.15 -1.41
CA PRO A 132 13.45 -4.42 -1.85
C PRO A 132 14.23 -5.06 -3.00
N ALA A 133 14.24 -6.40 -3.03
CA ALA A 133 14.91 -7.12 -4.11
C ALA A 133 14.17 -6.93 -5.44
N PRO A 134 14.87 -6.66 -6.56
CA PRO A 134 14.22 -6.46 -7.86
C PRO A 134 13.52 -7.74 -8.33
N ARG A 135 12.19 -7.73 -8.36
CA ARG A 135 11.38 -8.87 -8.82
C ARG A 135 11.75 -9.24 -10.25
N LYS A 136 12.24 -10.47 -10.45
CA LYS A 136 12.57 -11.03 -11.77
C LYS A 136 11.31 -11.07 -12.65
N ARG A 137 11.14 -10.08 -13.53
CA ARG A 137 10.08 -10.07 -14.56
C ARG A 137 10.18 -11.35 -15.38
N SER A 138 9.12 -12.15 -15.42
CA SER A 138 9.12 -13.43 -16.14
C SER A 138 9.50 -13.24 -17.61
N ILE A 139 10.56 -13.94 -18.01
CA ILE A 139 11.14 -13.89 -19.36
C ILE A 139 10.10 -14.31 -20.42
N LEU A 140 9.15 -15.15 -20.03
CA LEU A 140 8.03 -15.60 -20.87
C LEU A 140 7.15 -14.43 -21.35
N GLY A 141 6.93 -13.41 -20.51
CA GLY A 141 6.18 -12.21 -20.91
C GLY A 141 6.92 -11.37 -21.97
N ARG A 142 8.26 -11.39 -21.96
CA ARG A 142 9.11 -10.75 -22.97
C ARG A 142 9.01 -11.47 -24.33
N LEU A 143 9.03 -12.81 -24.32
CA LEU A 143 8.88 -13.64 -25.53
C LEU A 143 7.49 -13.52 -26.18
N LEU A 144 6.43 -13.47 -25.37
CA LEU A 144 5.05 -13.37 -25.87
C LEU A 144 4.74 -12.00 -26.51
N ASN A 145 5.23 -10.89 -25.93
CA ASN A 145 5.08 -9.56 -26.55
C ASN A 145 5.95 -9.37 -27.81
N GLY A 146 7.07 -10.08 -27.93
CA GLY A 146 7.89 -10.08 -29.16
C GLY A 146 7.10 -10.59 -30.37
N ARG A 147 6.32 -11.67 -30.22
CA ARG A 147 5.53 -12.25 -31.33
C ARG A 147 4.37 -11.33 -31.78
N LYS A 148 3.72 -10.58 -30.87
CA LYS A 148 2.62 -9.68 -31.25
C LYS A 148 3.07 -8.50 -32.12
N ARG A 149 4.31 -7.99 -31.97
CA ARG A 149 4.84 -6.93 -32.83
C ARG A 149 5.09 -7.38 -34.27
N ALA A 150 5.53 -8.62 -34.49
CA ALA A 150 5.81 -9.13 -35.83
C ALA A 150 4.55 -9.32 -36.69
N VAL A 151 3.41 -9.66 -36.08
CA VAL A 151 2.14 -9.94 -36.80
C VAL A 151 1.39 -8.65 -37.22
N GLY A 152 1.70 -7.51 -36.60
CA GLY A 152 1.06 -6.24 -36.94
C GLY A 152 1.60 -5.56 -38.20
N ALA A 153 2.86 -5.81 -38.57
CA ALA A 153 3.54 -5.10 -39.65
C ALA A 153 3.12 -5.56 -41.07
N SER A 154 2.61 -6.78 -41.23
CA SER A 154 2.34 -7.40 -42.53
C SER A 154 0.94 -7.11 -43.11
N ARG A 155 0.26 -6.04 -42.68
CA ARG A 155 -1.11 -5.69 -43.12
C ARG A 155 -1.26 -4.31 -43.78
N GLN A 156 -0.18 -3.54 -43.96
CA GLN A 156 -0.26 -2.20 -44.57
C GLN A 156 0.25 -2.09 -46.03
N GLU A 157 0.82 -3.14 -46.62
CA GLU A 157 1.40 -3.07 -47.99
C GLU A 157 0.47 -3.54 -49.12
N VAL A 158 -0.81 -3.84 -48.85
CA VAL A 158 -1.79 -4.24 -49.88
C VAL A 158 -2.98 -3.28 -49.92
N ARG A 159 -2.71 -2.04 -50.36
CA ARG A 159 -3.67 -1.09 -50.91
C ARG A 159 -2.93 0.05 -51.63
N ALA A 160 -2.43 -0.28 -52.82
CA ALA A 160 -2.24 0.65 -53.93
C ALA A 160 -3.37 0.38 -54.94
#